data_AF-A0AAE4G2C4-F1
#
_entry.id   AF-A0AAE4G2C4-F1
#
_cell.length_a   1.000
_cell.length_b   1.000
_cell.length_c   1.000
_cell.angle_alpha   90.00
_cell.angle_beta   90.00
_cell.angle_gamma   90.00
#
_symmetry.space_group_name_H-M   'P 1'
#
loop_
_entity.id
_entity.type
_entity.pdbx_description
1 polymer ?
#
loop_
_entity_poly.entity_id
_entity_poly.type
_entity_poly.pdbx_seq_one_letter_code
_entity_poly.pdbx_strand_id
1 'polypeptide(L)'
;MIYLDTSVALLSLLGQPGADEAAQLIMDAHATEGLVSSYLLKVEMARAAYREHFDIRVVDEFIEGVELVEIGPDVIERASALTGELKSLDAIHLATATLLDDPRHPVTVLTHDARLADAARSRGLSAIDPLGS
;
A
#
# COMPACT_ATOMS: atom_id res chain seq x y z
N MET A 1 -3.34 -4.60 11.43
CA MET A 1 -3.84 -4.57 10.05
C MET A 1 -2.68 -4.30 9.11
N ILE A 2 -2.75 -4.79 7.88
CA ILE A 2 -1.76 -4.53 6.84
C ILE A 2 -2.24 -3.43 5.91
N TYR A 3 -1.47 -2.35 5.84
CA TYR A 3 -1.65 -1.31 4.83
C TYR A 3 -0.87 -1.67 3.58
N LEU A 4 -1.59 -1.98 2.50
CA LEU A 4 -1.02 -2.35 1.22
C LEU A 4 -0.68 -1.10 0.40
N ASP A 5 0.60 -0.93 0.08
CA ASP A 5 1.06 0.02 -0.91
C ASP A 5 0.98 -0.59 -2.34
N THR A 6 0.81 0.27 -3.35
CA THR A 6 0.67 -0.14 -4.74
C THR A 6 1.91 -0.88 -5.27
N SER A 7 3.11 -0.55 -4.77
CA SER A 7 4.34 -1.23 -5.22
C SER A 7 4.27 -2.76 -5.01
N VAL A 8 3.72 -3.23 -3.90
CA VAL A 8 3.57 -4.67 -3.60
C VAL A 8 2.40 -5.27 -4.35
N ALA A 9 1.28 -4.54 -4.47
CA ALA A 9 0.16 -4.98 -5.29
C ALA A 9 0.60 -5.24 -6.73
N LEU A 10 1.37 -4.32 -7.32
CA LEU A 10 1.93 -4.51 -8.66
C LEU A 10 2.96 -5.64 -8.68
N LEU A 11 3.88 -5.72 -7.74
CA LEU A 11 4.86 -6.81 -7.68
C LEU A 11 4.19 -8.18 -7.77
N SER A 12 3.07 -8.37 -7.05
CA SER A 12 2.29 -9.62 -7.08
C SER A 12 1.64 -9.95 -8.44
N LEU A 13 1.33 -8.94 -9.26
CA LEU A 13 0.66 -9.11 -10.56
C LEU A 13 1.61 -9.10 -11.76
N LEU A 14 2.79 -8.49 -11.63
CA LEU A 14 3.73 -8.31 -12.73
C LEU A 14 4.51 -9.59 -13.11
N GLY A 15 4.38 -10.68 -12.33
CA GLY A 15 5.13 -11.92 -12.56
C GLY A 15 6.66 -11.74 -12.51
N GLN A 16 7.11 -10.69 -11.82
CA GLN A 16 8.52 -10.38 -11.63
C GLN A 16 9.11 -11.22 -10.50
N PRO A 17 10.45 -11.32 -10.38
CA PRO A 17 11.07 -11.91 -9.19
C PRO A 17 10.49 -11.26 -7.93
N GLY A 18 9.93 -12.07 -7.03
CA GLY A 18 9.24 -11.56 -5.86
C GLY A 18 7.71 -11.57 -5.90
N ALA A 19 7.11 -11.93 -7.05
CA ALA A 19 5.65 -11.96 -7.20
C ALA A 19 4.99 -12.97 -6.26
N ASP A 20 5.58 -14.16 -6.11
CA ASP A 20 5.04 -15.23 -5.25
C ASP A 20 5.11 -14.83 -3.77
N GLU A 21 6.22 -14.21 -3.34
CA GLU A 21 6.40 -13.70 -1.98
C GLU A 21 5.40 -12.56 -1.68
N ALA A 22 5.21 -11.63 -2.62
CA ALA A 22 4.23 -10.56 -2.50
C ALA A 22 2.80 -11.10 -2.43
N ALA A 23 2.44 -12.04 -3.31
CA ALA A 23 1.13 -12.66 -3.34
C ALA A 23 0.85 -13.43 -2.04
N GLN A 24 1.83 -14.16 -1.51
CA GLN A 24 1.69 -14.89 -0.26
C GLN A 24 1.43 -13.96 0.92
N LEU A 25 2.19 -12.86 1.05
CA LEU A 25 1.98 -11.87 2.12
C LEU A 25 0.61 -11.19 2.01
N ILE A 26 0.15 -10.88 0.79
CA ILE A 26 -1.19 -10.32 0.55
C ILE A 26 -2.28 -11.31 0.99
N MET A 27 -2.14 -12.59 0.62
CA MET A 27 -3.09 -13.64 1.01
C MET A 27 -3.13 -13.83 2.54
N ASP A 28 -1.97 -13.89 3.18
CA ASP A 28 -1.87 -14.06 4.64
C ASP A 28 -2.47 -12.86 5.38
N ALA A 29 -2.19 -11.64 4.91
CA ALA A 29 -2.77 -10.41 5.45
C ALA A 29 -4.30 -10.40 5.35
N HIS A 30 -4.84 -10.80 4.19
CA HIS A 30 -6.29 -10.90 3.98
C HIS A 30 -6.92 -11.93 4.93
N ALA A 31 -6.27 -13.07 5.16
CA ALA A 31 -6.80 -14.14 5.98
C ALA A 31 -6.74 -13.88 7.50
N THR A 32 -5.78 -13.06 7.97
CA THR A 32 -5.43 -13.02 9.41
C THR A 32 -5.46 -11.64 10.06
N GLU A 33 -5.14 -10.58 9.33
CA GLU A 33 -4.86 -9.25 9.91
C GLU A 33 -5.75 -8.13 9.39
N GLY A 34 -6.45 -8.36 8.27
CA GLY A 34 -7.17 -7.34 7.51
C GLY A 34 -6.23 -6.60 6.56
N LEU A 35 -6.65 -6.49 5.30
CA LEU A 35 -5.90 -5.86 4.21
C LEU A 35 -6.59 -4.55 3.81
N VAL A 36 -5.93 -3.42 4.07
CA VAL A 36 -6.46 -2.07 3.83
C VAL A 36 -5.56 -1.29 2.88
N SER A 37 -6.11 -0.32 2.16
CA SER A 37 -5.31 0.68 1.41
C SER A 37 -6.09 1.98 1.23
N SER A 38 -5.44 3.00 0.67
CA SER A 38 -6.13 4.19 0.19
C SER A 38 -6.88 3.90 -1.10
N TYR A 39 -7.98 4.63 -1.39
CA TYR A 39 -8.56 4.66 -2.75
C TYR A 39 -7.55 5.03 -3.84
N LEU A 40 -6.39 5.60 -3.48
CA LEU A 40 -5.28 5.83 -4.40
C LEU A 40 -4.80 4.53 -5.06
N LEU A 41 -4.82 3.40 -4.36
CA LEU A 41 -4.46 2.08 -4.90
C LEU A 41 -5.23 1.79 -6.19
N LYS A 42 -6.55 2.05 -6.20
CA LYS A 42 -7.40 1.86 -7.40
C LYS A 42 -6.94 2.71 -8.57
N VAL A 43 -6.56 3.96 -8.31
CA VAL A 43 -6.08 4.89 -9.35
C VAL A 43 -4.74 4.43 -9.91
N GLU A 44 -3.80 4.05 -9.04
CA GLU A 44 -2.47 3.66 -9.46
C GLU A 44 -2.46 2.31 -10.18
N MET A 45 -3.24 1.34 -9.69
CA MET A 45 -3.43 0.04 -10.33
C MET A 45 -4.08 0.17 -11.72
N ALA A 46 -5.13 0.99 -11.87
CA ALA A 46 -5.75 1.24 -13.17
C ALA A 46 -4.77 1.90 -14.15
N ARG A 47 -3.97 2.86 -13.67
CA ARG A 47 -2.92 3.50 -14.49
C ARG A 47 -1.80 2.52 -14.86
N ALA A 48 -1.43 1.61 -13.96
CA ALA A 48 -0.45 0.58 -14.24
C ALA A 48 -0.98 -0.43 -15.26
N ALA A 49 -2.23 -0.89 -15.12
CA ALA A 49 -2.87 -1.76 -16.10
C ALA A 49 -2.88 -1.17 -17.50
N TYR A 50 -3.15 0.13 -17.63
CA TYR A 50 -3.05 0.80 -18.92
C TYR A 50 -1.62 0.79 -19.50
N ARG A 51 -0.60 1.09 -18.68
CA ARG A 51 0.81 1.16 -19.12
C ARG A 51 1.40 -0.19 -19.49
N GLU A 52 1.10 -1.20 -18.68
CA GLU A 52 1.67 -2.54 -18.78
C GLU A 52 0.77 -3.51 -19.57
N HIS A 53 -0.36 -3.01 -20.08
CA HIS A 53 -1.36 -3.78 -20.83
C HIS A 53 -1.96 -4.97 -20.06
N PHE A 54 -2.23 -4.78 -18.76
CA PHE A 54 -3.01 -5.74 -17.97
C PHE A 54 -4.50 -5.64 -18.25
N ASP A 55 -5.17 -6.77 -18.04
CA ASP A 55 -6.62 -6.82 -18.02
C ASP A 55 -7.14 -6.07 -16.80
N ILE A 56 -7.94 -5.03 -17.03
CA ILE A 56 -8.55 -4.23 -15.96
C ILE A 56 -9.43 -5.08 -15.03
N ARG A 57 -9.97 -6.21 -15.52
CA ARG A 57 -10.76 -7.14 -14.72
C ARG A 57 -9.93 -7.76 -13.58
N VAL A 58 -8.65 -8.04 -13.83
CA VAL A 58 -7.74 -8.55 -12.80
C VAL A 58 -7.49 -7.49 -11.72
N VAL A 59 -7.42 -6.21 -12.11
CA VAL A 59 -7.32 -5.11 -11.15
C VAL A 59 -8.59 -4.99 -10.33
N ASP A 60 -9.77 -5.04 -10.96
CA ASP A 60 -11.05 -4.94 -10.25
C ASP A 60 -11.22 -6.09 -9.24
N GLU A 61 -10.94 -7.34 -9.65
CA GLU A 61 -10.95 -8.52 -8.77
C GLU A 61 -9.96 -8.38 -7.60
N PHE A 62 -8.75 -7.87 -7.86
CA PHE A 62 -7.76 -7.62 -6.80
C PHE A 62 -8.27 -6.59 -5.78
N ILE A 63 -8.83 -5.49 -6.27
CA ILE A 63 -9.32 -4.39 -5.43
C ILE A 63 -10.52 -4.82 -4.57
N GLU A 64 -11.37 -5.73 -5.03
CA GLU A 64 -12.48 -6.28 -4.23
C GLU A 64 -12.01 -6.97 -2.93
N GLY A 65 -10.77 -7.47 -2.91
CA GLY A 65 -10.15 -8.09 -1.73
C GLY A 65 -9.51 -7.10 -0.73
N VAL A 66 -9.53 -5.79 -1.02
CA VAL A 66 -8.87 -4.75 -0.21
C VAL A 66 -9.91 -3.77 0.33
N GLU A 67 -9.90 -3.53 1.63
CA GLU A 67 -10.70 -2.46 2.22
C GLU A 67 -10.09 -1.10 1.87
N LEU A 68 -10.85 -0.25 1.16
CA LEU A 68 -10.37 1.05 0.69
C LEU A 68 -10.81 2.20 1.59
N VAL A 69 -9.85 3.04 1.96
CA VAL A 69 -10.02 4.22 2.81
C VAL A 69 -10.06 5.48 1.97
N GLU A 70 -11.06 6.33 2.23
CA GLU A 70 -11.27 7.60 1.52
C GLU A 70 -10.12 8.58 1.72
N ILE A 71 -9.78 9.30 0.65
CA ILE A 71 -8.80 10.40 0.69
C ILE A 71 -9.54 11.69 1.04
N GLY A 72 -9.88 11.83 2.31
CA GLY A 72 -10.55 13.00 2.87
C GLY A 72 -9.61 14.13 3.27
N PRO A 73 -10.14 15.26 3.78
CA PRO A 73 -9.36 16.41 4.24
C PRO A 73 -8.24 16.04 5.22
N ASP A 74 -8.50 15.13 6.18
CA ASP A 74 -7.52 14.70 7.18
C ASP A 74 -6.32 13.98 6.55
N VAL A 75 -6.55 13.17 5.51
CA VAL A 75 -5.48 12.51 4.75
C VAL A 75 -4.66 13.57 4.01
N ILE A 76 -5.33 14.53 3.37
CA ILE A 76 -4.67 15.61 2.63
C ILE A 76 -3.84 16.51 3.54
N GLU A 77 -4.34 16.89 4.71
CA GLU A 77 -3.61 17.69 5.69
C GLU A 77 -2.35 16.96 6.16
N ARG A 78 -2.49 15.68 6.55
CA ARG A 78 -1.36 14.84 6.96
C ARG A 78 -0.34 14.67 5.85
N ALA A 79 -0.79 14.38 4.62
CA ALA A 79 0.09 14.24 3.46
C ALA A 79 0.85 15.53 3.15
N SER A 80 0.18 16.68 3.28
CA SER A 80 0.80 18.00 3.06
C SER A 80 1.88 18.33 4.09
N ALA A 81 1.76 17.79 5.31
CA ALA A 81 2.77 17.90 6.36
C ALA A 81 3.95 16.94 6.17
N LEU A 82 3.86 15.95 5.27
CA LEU A 82 4.97 15.08 4.89
C LEU A 82 5.90 15.82 3.93
N THR A 83 6.65 16.78 4.46
CA THR A 83 7.67 17.51 3.72
C THR A 83 8.99 16.71 3.78
N GLY A 84 9.52 16.33 2.62
CA GLY A 84 10.69 15.45 2.54
C GLY A 84 10.90 14.83 1.17
N GLU A 85 11.58 13.69 1.11
CA GLU A 85 11.95 12.99 -0.13
C GLU A 85 10.84 12.11 -0.72
N LEU A 86 9.72 11.94 -0.02
CA LEU A 86 8.58 11.17 -0.51
C LEU A 86 7.93 11.88 -1.69
N LYS A 87 7.52 11.11 -2.69
CA LYS A 87 6.67 11.62 -3.77
C LYS A 87 5.27 11.86 -3.22
N SER A 88 4.49 12.69 -3.90
CA SER A 88 3.15 13.07 -3.44
C SER A 88 2.18 11.88 -3.26
N LEU A 89 2.30 10.84 -4.08
CA LEU A 89 1.44 9.65 -3.99
C LEU A 89 1.85 8.76 -2.79
N ASP A 90 3.16 8.54 -2.61
CA ASP A 90 3.70 7.84 -1.43
C ASP A 90 3.33 8.58 -0.12
N ALA A 91 3.31 9.92 -0.15
CA ALA A 91 2.87 10.72 0.98
C ALA A 91 1.38 10.51 1.31
N ILE A 92 0.51 10.33 0.30
CA ILE A 92 -0.91 10.00 0.52
C ILE A 92 -1.05 8.60 1.11
N HIS A 93 -0.27 7.62 0.62
CA HIS A 93 -0.24 6.28 1.19
C HIS A 93 0.16 6.31 2.67
N LEU A 94 1.30 6.95 2.98
CA LEU A 94 1.79 7.05 4.36
C LEU A 94 0.84 7.85 5.28
N ALA A 95 0.24 8.93 4.77
CA ALA A 95 -0.74 9.71 5.53
C ALA A 95 -1.97 8.88 5.89
N THR A 96 -2.45 8.05 4.95
CA THR A 96 -3.57 7.14 5.18
C THR A 96 -3.21 6.07 6.21
N ALA A 97 -2.05 5.41 6.06
CA ALA A 97 -1.56 4.41 7.01
C ALA A 97 -1.42 5.00 8.43
N THR A 98 -0.86 6.20 8.55
CA THR A 98 -0.69 6.90 9.83
C THR A 98 -2.03 7.33 10.45
N LEU A 99 -3.04 7.63 9.63
CA LEU A 99 -4.38 7.98 10.12
C LEU A 99 -5.10 6.76 10.74
N LEU A 100 -4.84 5.56 10.22
CA LEU A 100 -5.45 4.31 10.68
C LEU A 100 -4.73 3.70 11.90
N ASP A 101 -3.48 4.06 12.15
CA ASP A 101 -2.68 3.49 13.22
C ASP A 101 -3.22 3.84 14.61
N ASP A 102 -3.53 2.80 15.40
CA ASP A 102 -3.98 2.90 16.78
C ASP A 102 -3.17 1.91 17.65
N PRO A 103 -2.78 2.27 18.89
CA PRO A 103 -2.00 1.37 19.74
C PRO A 103 -2.62 -0.02 20.01
N ARG A 104 -3.94 -0.16 19.87
CA ARG A 104 -4.65 -1.45 20.01
C ARG A 104 -4.80 -2.19 18.68
N HIS A 105 -4.69 -1.48 17.57
CA HIS A 105 -4.82 -2.01 16.21
C HIS A 105 -3.71 -1.42 15.32
N PRO A 106 -2.45 -1.78 15.58
CA PRO A 106 -1.33 -1.19 14.87
C PRO A 106 -1.38 -1.51 13.38
N VAL A 107 -0.91 -0.56 12.58
CA VAL A 107 -0.76 -0.67 11.14
C VAL A 107 0.67 -1.09 10.80
N THR A 108 0.79 -2.10 9.95
CA THR A 108 2.06 -2.44 9.29
C THR A 108 1.95 -2.11 7.81
N VAL A 109 2.89 -1.35 7.29
CA VAL A 109 2.96 -0.97 5.87
C VAL A 109 3.63 -2.08 5.08
N LEU A 110 2.93 -2.66 4.11
CA LEU A 110 3.47 -3.61 3.16
C LEU A 110 3.84 -2.85 1.88
N THR A 111 5.14 -2.61 1.68
CA THR A 111 5.67 -1.81 0.57
C THR A 111 6.99 -2.38 0.05
N HIS A 112 7.22 -2.28 -1.26
CA HIS A 112 8.49 -2.57 -1.91
C HIS A 112 9.24 -1.27 -2.29
N ASP A 113 8.79 -0.11 -1.80
CA ASP A 113 9.53 1.15 -1.89
C ASP A 113 10.29 1.40 -0.58
N ALA A 114 11.62 1.31 -0.63
CA ALA A 114 12.48 1.51 0.53
C ALA A 114 12.29 2.90 1.18
N ARG A 115 12.01 3.95 0.39
CA ARG A 115 11.80 5.30 0.93
C ARG A 115 10.48 5.37 1.69
N LEU A 116 9.43 4.72 1.19
CA LEU A 116 8.16 4.64 1.90
C LEU A 116 8.30 3.80 3.17
N ALA A 117 9.02 2.68 3.13
CA ALA A 117 9.29 1.85 4.30
C ALA A 117 10.04 2.63 5.40
N ASP A 118 11.10 3.35 5.03
CA ASP A 118 11.89 4.16 5.97
C ASP A 118 11.06 5.32 6.54
N ALA A 119 10.25 5.97 5.71
CA ALA A 119 9.36 7.03 6.16
C ALA A 119 8.29 6.50 7.13
N ALA A 120 7.72 5.32 6.88
CA ALA A 120 6.79 4.66 7.81
C ALA A 120 7.46 4.37 9.16
N ARG A 121 8.64 3.75 9.13
CA ARG A 121 9.43 3.43 10.35
C ARG A 121 9.79 4.67 11.14
N SER A 122 10.17 5.77 10.46
CA SER A 122 10.49 7.05 11.11
C SER A 122 9.31 7.64 11.90
N ARG A 123 8.09 7.18 11.62
CA ARG A 123 6.83 7.63 12.24
C ARG A 123 6.26 6.61 13.23
N GLY A 124 6.99 5.53 13.51
CA GLY A 124 6.60 4.51 14.48
C GLY A 124 5.76 3.37 13.90
N LEU A 125 5.48 3.37 12.59
CA LEU A 125 4.80 2.25 11.94
C LEU A 125 5.80 1.13 11.64
N SER A 126 5.33 -0.12 11.66
CA SER A 126 6.10 -1.25 11.13
C SER A 126 6.04 -1.25 9.60
N ALA A 127 7.07 -1.77 8.94
CA ALA A 127 7.08 -1.92 7.49
C ALA A 127 7.72 -3.24 7.05
N ILE A 128 7.06 -3.94 6.13
CA ILE A 128 7.47 -5.22 5.54
C ILE A 128 7.70 -5.01 4.04
N ASP A 129 8.86 -5.48 3.57
CA ASP A 129 9.16 -5.65 2.15
C ASP A 129 9.09 -7.15 1.83
N PRO A 130 8.30 -7.58 0.82
CA PRO A 130 8.24 -8.98 0.40
C PRO A 130 9.61 -9.61 0.09
N LEU A 131 10.59 -8.83 -0.37
CA LEU A 131 11.90 -9.34 -0.79
C LEU A 131 12.98 -9.18 0.27
N GLY A 132 12.60 -8.73 1.46
CA GLY A 132 13.50 -8.42 2.55
C GLY A 132 14.13 -7.04 2.39
N SER A 133 14.36 -6.42 3.55
CA SER A 133 15.11 -5.17 3.70
C SER A 133 16.54 -5.44 4.14
#